data_AF-A0A947VAD6-F1
#
_entry.id   AF-A0A947VAD6-F1
#
_cell.length_a   1.000
_cell.length_b   1.000
_cell.length_c   1.000
_cell.angle_alpha   90.00
_cell.angle_beta   90.00
_cell.angle_gamma   90.00
#
_symmetry.space_group_name_H-M   'P 1'
#
loop_
_entity.id
_entity.type
_entity.pdbx_description
1 polymer ?
#
loop_
_entity_poly.entity_id
_entity_poly.type
_entity_poly.pdbx_seq_one_letter_code
_entity_poly.pdbx_strand_id
1 'polypeptide(L)'
;MKLKGVLDFSLGNFLCLRGFAPMGVLQDISKPDESIQRVPKDERLREIGDFLKHGEFVFFPEVVLCVGLHENDTESEQVANFYSNIHKGDSFRAIKFAHGLRVSSSVKRSQKPGDIRAVQFFQTATVEFDATKDAVFSRIDGNHRLAAIKSTDTPERERTTPFCIVFCRNQNEFRRFSRALFHNINYKQVPLPKEHNLRLILDDPDLFPDEKLKTDPSFGWAYYLARQLYSKLDFDLLSNLRPFIEKEPRSFLVDQFTFLIEKKVVGDNENAIKRVKEALGRVSALCDKNPALKDSTNSGLLAALVFYELRPGVPTDTFVSWVLNNHLHQIKKSNFTDLIQIFDKVLESKRRKIFVSMAFNREASENHYKIIERVCNEVSDKFNLRPALKVERVDWFHDGTSYEITDKIIEMMSDCGLLIGNLTYCNPNVYHEIGFMMGKAKAEGKASADMLLFVDESVMEEKDKFVGFNLRAIKHIPFTQTEKFAEVLRENIEKYFKLKA
;
A
#
# COMPACT_ATOMS: atom_id res chain seq x y z
N MET A 1 6.28 33.24 27.33
CA MET A 1 6.25 33.47 25.86
C MET A 1 4.99 34.23 25.47
N LYS A 2 4.94 34.87 24.29
CA LYS A 2 3.77 35.64 23.84
C LYS A 2 3.42 35.29 22.39
N LEU A 3 2.13 35.08 22.12
CA LEU A 3 1.57 35.00 20.77
C LEU A 3 0.68 36.21 20.52
N LYS A 4 0.73 36.76 19.31
CA LYS A 4 -0.06 37.92 18.89
C LYS A 4 -0.85 37.60 17.64
N GLY A 5 -2.05 38.15 17.54
CA GLY A 5 -2.92 37.90 16.41
C GLY A 5 -4.19 38.72 16.42
N VAL A 6 -5.04 38.46 15.44
CA VAL A 6 -6.41 38.97 15.33
C VAL A 6 -7.30 38.08 16.18
N LEU A 7 -8.06 38.69 17.09
CA LEU A 7 -8.98 38.00 17.99
C LEU A 7 -10.41 38.28 17.53
N ASP A 8 -11.12 37.25 17.06
CA ASP A 8 -12.47 37.39 16.52
C ASP A 8 -13.25 36.06 16.56
N PHE A 9 -14.55 36.12 16.35
CA PHE A 9 -15.43 34.96 16.23
C PHE A 9 -15.44 34.43 14.80
N SER A 10 -14.82 33.28 14.58
CA SER A 10 -14.87 32.58 13.30
C SER A 10 -16.27 32.03 13.04
N LEU A 11 -16.90 32.49 11.94
CA LEU A 11 -18.27 32.12 11.53
C LEU A 11 -19.31 32.30 12.66
N GLY A 12 -19.07 33.24 13.58
CA GLY A 12 -19.96 33.60 14.68
C GLY A 12 -19.93 32.69 15.92
N ASN A 13 -19.25 31.54 15.88
CA ASN A 13 -19.37 30.52 16.94
C ASN A 13 -18.08 30.22 17.70
N PHE A 14 -16.91 30.29 17.05
CA PHE A 14 -15.64 29.94 17.68
C PHE A 14 -14.81 31.18 17.93
N LEU A 15 -14.48 31.47 19.19
CA LEU A 15 -13.56 32.53 19.50
C LEU A 15 -12.13 32.09 19.14
N CYS A 16 -11.52 32.80 18.19
CA CYS A 16 -10.23 32.44 17.62
C CYS A 16 -9.22 33.57 17.73
N LEU A 17 -7.96 33.23 18.07
CA LEU A 17 -6.81 34.06 17.78
C LEU A 17 -6.08 33.52 16.55
N ARG A 18 -6.02 34.31 15.46
CA ARG A 18 -5.25 33.97 14.27
C ARG A 18 -4.02 34.84 14.13
N GLY A 19 -2.86 34.24 13.88
CA GLY A 19 -1.60 34.95 13.76
C GLY A 19 -0.51 34.10 13.11
N PHE A 20 0.73 34.54 13.25
CA PHE A 20 1.90 33.84 12.74
C PHE A 20 2.95 33.64 13.84
N ALA A 21 3.60 32.48 13.83
CA ALA A 21 4.68 32.16 14.76
C ALA A 21 5.68 31.19 14.11
N PRO A 22 6.93 31.12 14.59
CA PRO A 22 7.87 30.10 14.17
C PRO A 22 7.30 28.69 14.38
N MET A 23 7.53 27.81 13.40
CA MET A 23 7.05 26.44 13.42
C MET A 23 7.53 25.66 14.65
N GLY A 24 8.79 25.87 15.06
CA GLY A 24 9.37 25.30 16.28
C GLY A 24 8.62 25.73 17.54
N VAL A 25 8.26 27.02 17.64
CA VAL A 25 7.47 27.53 18.77
C VAL A 25 6.11 26.82 18.85
N LEU A 26 5.40 26.67 17.72
CA LEU A 26 4.11 25.96 17.70
C LEU A 26 4.25 24.48 18.08
N GLN A 27 5.36 23.84 17.68
CA GLN A 27 5.67 22.46 18.03
C GLN A 27 5.95 22.30 19.53
N ASP A 28 6.64 23.24 20.16
CA ASP A 28 7.06 23.15 21.56
C ASP A 28 5.91 23.45 22.54
N ILE A 29 5.00 24.36 22.19
CA ILE A 29 3.92 24.81 23.07
C ILE A 29 2.64 23.96 22.97
N SER A 30 2.60 23.00 22.04
CA SER A 30 1.40 22.21 21.75
C SER A 30 1.67 20.71 21.63
N LYS A 31 0.70 19.89 22.04
CA LYS A 31 0.73 18.43 21.87
C LYS A 31 -0.52 17.90 21.17
N PRO A 32 -0.41 16.83 20.36
CA PRO A 32 -1.58 16.13 19.85
C PRO A 32 -2.42 15.57 21.01
N ASP A 33 -3.73 15.55 20.84
CA ASP A 33 -4.64 14.87 21.76
C ASP A 33 -4.65 13.36 21.45
N GLU A 34 -4.07 12.56 22.34
CA GLU A 34 -3.98 11.10 22.22
C GLU A 34 -5.35 10.40 22.15
N SER A 35 -6.41 11.04 22.67
CA SER A 35 -7.77 10.49 22.62
C SER A 35 -8.44 10.66 21.24
N ILE A 36 -7.86 11.48 20.37
CA ILE A 36 -8.43 11.84 19.06
C ILE A 36 -7.52 11.37 17.91
N GLN A 37 -6.19 11.38 18.11
CA GLN A 37 -5.22 11.25 17.03
C GLN A 37 -4.29 10.04 17.19
N ARG A 38 -3.94 9.42 16.06
CA ARG A 38 -2.99 8.31 15.98
C ARG A 38 -1.55 8.83 15.85
N VAL A 39 -0.58 8.05 16.34
CA VAL A 39 0.86 8.35 16.18
C VAL A 39 1.21 8.45 14.68
N PRO A 40 1.93 9.51 14.25
CA PRO A 40 2.39 9.62 12.86
C PRO A 40 3.25 8.42 12.43
N LYS A 41 3.03 7.90 11.22
CA LYS A 41 3.89 6.87 10.62
C LYS A 41 5.17 7.50 10.04
N ASP A 42 6.31 6.83 10.22
CA ASP A 42 7.65 7.36 9.89
C ASP A 42 7.86 7.72 8.42
N GLU A 43 7.28 6.96 7.49
CA GLU A 43 7.50 7.16 6.04
C GLU A 43 6.92 8.49 5.53
N ARG A 44 5.69 8.81 5.93
CA ARG A 44 5.01 10.08 5.58
C ARG A 44 5.69 11.30 6.22
N LEU A 45 6.40 11.12 7.34
CA LEU A 45 7.15 12.21 7.96
C LEU A 45 8.38 12.59 7.13
N ARG A 46 9.03 11.61 6.47
CA ARG A 46 10.17 11.87 5.57
C ARG A 46 9.75 12.68 4.36
N GLU A 47 8.68 12.28 3.67
CA GLU A 47 8.14 13.01 2.52
C GLU A 47 7.81 14.47 2.87
N ILE A 48 7.14 14.70 4.00
CA ILE A 48 6.79 16.05 4.46
C ILE A 48 8.05 16.86 4.81
N GLY A 49 9.06 16.21 5.41
CA GLY A 49 10.34 16.83 5.71
C GLY A 49 11.10 17.27 4.46
N ASP A 50 11.11 16.45 3.41
CA ASP A 50 11.77 16.76 2.15
C ASP A 50 11.03 17.87 1.38
N PHE A 51 9.69 17.82 1.37
CA PHE A 51 8.86 18.89 0.83
C PHE A 51 9.11 20.22 1.55
N LEU A 52 9.16 20.21 2.89
CA LEU A 52 9.48 21.40 3.68
C LEU A 52 10.83 21.98 3.25
N LYS A 53 11.88 21.17 3.09
CA LYS A 53 13.24 21.66 2.78
C LYS A 53 13.37 22.28 1.38
N HIS A 54 12.71 21.74 0.36
CA HIS A 54 13.05 22.03 -1.05
C HIS A 54 11.92 22.54 -1.94
N GLY A 55 10.68 22.67 -1.47
CA GLY A 55 9.57 23.02 -2.37
C GLY A 55 9.44 24.52 -2.65
N GLU A 56 9.46 24.89 -3.94
CA GLU A 56 8.96 26.20 -4.42
C GLU A 56 7.49 26.41 -4.00
N PHE A 57 6.73 25.31 -3.96
CA PHE A 57 5.30 25.28 -3.64
C PHE A 57 4.99 25.03 -2.15
N VAL A 58 5.93 25.29 -1.24
CA VAL A 58 5.70 25.11 0.19
C VAL A 58 4.62 26.07 0.69
N PHE A 59 3.41 25.57 0.79
CA PHE A 59 2.27 26.23 1.38
C PHE A 59 1.50 25.25 2.25
N PHE A 60 1.22 25.65 3.49
CA PHE A 60 0.45 24.83 4.42
C PHE A 60 -0.77 25.59 4.95
N PRO A 61 -1.89 24.89 5.20
CA PRO A 61 -3.00 25.43 5.97
C PRO A 61 -2.55 25.91 7.36
N GLU A 62 -3.40 26.62 8.08
CA GLU A 62 -3.11 27.04 9.46
C GLU A 62 -2.87 25.81 10.38
N VAL A 63 -2.01 25.96 11.40
CA VAL A 63 -1.96 25.03 12.53
C VAL A 63 -3.10 25.38 13.48
N VAL A 64 -4.00 24.42 13.74
CA VAL A 64 -5.17 24.64 14.58
C VAL A 64 -4.90 24.11 15.98
N LEU A 65 -4.90 25.01 16.95
CA LEU A 65 -4.69 24.78 18.38
C LEU A 65 -5.99 25.03 19.14
N CYS A 66 -6.14 24.40 20.30
CA CYS A 66 -7.30 24.54 21.16
C CYS A 66 -6.88 24.60 22.64
N VAL A 67 -7.58 25.41 23.44
CA VAL A 67 -7.35 25.53 24.90
C VAL A 67 -8.64 25.85 25.65
N GLY A 68 -8.82 25.23 26.83
CA GLY A 68 -9.88 25.59 27.77
C GLY A 68 -9.47 26.76 28.67
N LEU A 69 -10.32 27.77 28.79
CA LEU A 69 -10.06 28.95 29.63
C LEU A 69 -10.38 28.72 31.11
N HIS A 70 -11.13 27.66 31.43
CA HIS A 70 -11.51 27.28 32.78
C HIS A 70 -11.23 25.78 33.01
N GLU A 71 -10.82 25.42 34.23
CA GLU A 71 -10.45 24.04 34.58
C GLU A 71 -11.67 23.14 34.83
N ASN A 72 -12.83 23.73 35.17
CA ASN A 72 -14.07 22.97 35.38
C ASN A 72 -14.88 22.84 34.08
N ASP A 73 -15.93 22.02 34.13
CA ASP A 73 -16.87 21.81 33.02
C ASP A 73 -17.94 22.92 32.89
N THR A 74 -18.00 23.85 33.84
CA THR A 74 -18.89 25.01 33.83
C THR A 74 -18.17 26.28 33.40
N GLU A 75 -18.89 27.26 32.86
CA GLU A 75 -18.35 28.59 32.57
C GLU A 75 -18.16 29.40 33.87
N SER A 76 -17.05 30.13 33.99
CA SER A 76 -16.85 31.09 35.08
C SER A 76 -17.31 32.48 34.67
N GLU A 77 -17.68 33.31 35.65
CA GLU A 77 -18.08 34.71 35.40
C GLU A 77 -16.98 35.50 34.66
N GLN A 78 -15.71 35.21 34.97
CA GLN A 78 -14.57 35.81 34.30
C GLN A 78 -14.50 35.45 32.82
N VAL A 79 -14.79 34.19 32.46
CA VAL A 79 -14.86 33.74 31.06
C VAL A 79 -16.07 34.37 30.36
N ALA A 80 -17.24 34.40 31.01
CA ALA A 80 -18.43 35.04 30.45
C ALA A 80 -18.19 36.53 30.14
N ASN A 81 -17.56 37.26 31.08
CA ASN A 81 -17.18 38.66 30.91
C ASN A 81 -16.15 38.86 29.79
N PHE A 82 -15.18 37.96 29.67
CA PHE A 82 -14.21 37.98 28.57
C PHE A 82 -14.88 37.84 27.20
N TYR A 83 -15.78 36.87 27.04
CA TYR A 83 -16.54 36.72 25.79
C TYR A 83 -17.41 37.94 25.51
N SER A 84 -18.07 38.50 26.53
CA SER A 84 -18.90 39.70 26.41
C SER A 84 -18.09 40.92 25.93
N ASN A 85 -16.90 41.14 26.48
CA ASN A 85 -16.02 42.24 26.08
C ASN A 85 -15.61 42.13 24.60
N ILE A 86 -15.37 40.92 24.10
CA ILE A 86 -15.00 40.70 22.69
C ILE A 86 -16.19 40.96 21.77
N HIS A 87 -17.39 40.49 22.13
CA HIS A 87 -18.61 40.78 21.35
C HIS A 87 -18.88 42.29 21.23
N LYS A 88 -18.57 43.07 22.28
CA LYS A 88 -18.74 44.53 22.31
C LYS A 88 -17.62 45.30 21.61
N GLY A 89 -16.50 44.64 21.32
CA GLY A 89 -15.30 45.30 20.81
C GLY A 89 -14.65 46.23 21.83
N ASP A 90 -14.57 45.76 23.08
CA ASP A 90 -13.93 46.48 24.17
C ASP A 90 -12.48 46.01 24.33
N SER A 91 -11.56 46.97 24.47
CA SER A 91 -10.18 46.69 24.84
C SER A 91 -10.09 46.34 26.31
N PHE A 92 -9.23 45.40 26.68
CA PHE A 92 -9.03 45.00 28.07
C PHE A 92 -7.55 44.73 28.36
N ARG A 93 -7.16 45.05 29.61
CA ARG A 93 -5.85 44.68 30.15
C ARG A 93 -5.78 43.18 30.41
N ALA A 94 -4.60 42.65 30.69
CA ALA A 94 -4.36 41.22 30.82
C ALA A 94 -5.31 40.53 31.82
N ILE A 95 -6.14 39.61 31.31
CA ILE A 95 -7.05 38.75 32.08
C ILE A 95 -6.39 37.37 32.22
N LYS A 96 -6.33 36.82 33.44
CA LYS A 96 -5.70 35.52 33.74
C LYS A 96 -6.72 34.38 33.70
N PHE A 97 -6.38 33.27 33.05
CA PHE A 97 -7.22 32.08 32.89
C PHE A 97 -6.52 30.81 33.41
N ALA A 98 -7.16 29.66 33.22
CA ALA A 98 -6.57 28.34 33.43
C ALA A 98 -5.22 28.17 32.73
N HIS A 99 -4.41 27.21 33.19
CA HIS A 99 -3.08 26.92 32.64
C HIS A 99 -2.10 28.11 32.65
N GLY A 100 -2.40 29.16 33.43
CA GLY A 100 -1.58 30.37 33.51
C GLY A 100 -1.65 31.29 32.29
N LEU A 101 -2.63 31.09 31.39
CA LEU A 101 -2.83 31.98 30.23
C LEU A 101 -3.19 33.39 30.69
N ARG A 102 -2.65 34.40 30.03
CA ARG A 102 -3.06 35.80 30.16
C ARG A 102 -3.40 36.37 28.80
N VAL A 103 -4.60 36.92 28.64
CA VAL A 103 -5.04 37.51 27.38
C VAL A 103 -5.27 39.00 27.57
N SER A 104 -4.65 39.81 26.73
CA SER A 104 -4.88 41.27 26.65
C SER A 104 -5.28 41.64 25.23
N SER A 105 -6.07 42.70 25.08
CA SER A 105 -6.59 43.08 23.78
C SER A 105 -6.63 44.59 23.55
N SER A 106 -6.37 44.98 22.30
CA SER A 106 -6.52 46.35 21.80
C SER A 106 -7.46 46.36 20.60
N VAL A 107 -8.24 47.44 20.48
CA VAL A 107 -9.29 47.58 19.48
C VAL A 107 -9.09 48.87 18.69
N LYS A 108 -9.24 48.79 17.37
CA LYS A 108 -9.28 49.94 16.45
C LYS A 108 -10.64 49.98 15.76
N ARG A 109 -11.40 51.07 15.93
CA ARG A 109 -12.71 51.26 15.28
C ARG A 109 -12.52 51.95 13.93
N SER A 110 -13.19 51.46 12.88
CA SER A 110 -13.14 52.12 11.57
C SER A 110 -14.04 53.36 11.58
N GLN A 111 -13.58 54.45 10.96
CA GLN A 111 -14.28 55.74 10.95
C GLN A 111 -14.73 56.18 9.55
N LYS A 112 -14.58 55.34 8.50
CA LYS A 112 -14.88 55.73 7.11
C LYS A 112 -15.84 54.78 6.39
N PRO A 113 -16.81 55.31 5.61
CA PRO A 113 -17.86 54.54 4.95
C PRO A 113 -17.43 53.71 3.73
N GLY A 114 -16.18 53.81 3.27
CA GLY A 114 -15.64 53.06 2.12
C GLY A 114 -14.73 51.88 2.48
N ASP A 115 -14.58 51.57 3.77
CA ASP A 115 -13.77 50.45 4.25
C ASP A 115 -14.62 49.17 4.14
N ILE A 116 -14.21 48.19 3.31
CA ILE A 116 -14.96 46.95 2.98
C ILE A 116 -15.02 45.97 4.18
N ARG A 117 -14.90 46.47 5.42
CA ARG A 117 -14.91 45.65 6.64
C ARG A 117 -16.33 45.58 7.18
N ALA A 118 -16.97 44.45 6.95
CA ALA A 118 -18.17 43.99 7.63
C ALA A 118 -18.00 43.80 9.17
N VAL A 119 -17.03 44.46 9.80
CA VAL A 119 -16.73 44.35 11.24
C VAL A 119 -16.62 45.76 11.82
N GLN A 120 -17.49 46.10 12.78
CA GLN A 120 -17.58 47.44 13.40
C GLN A 120 -16.27 47.89 14.07
N PHE A 121 -15.37 46.96 14.37
CA PHE A 121 -14.08 47.20 14.99
C PHE A 121 -13.08 46.10 14.60
N PHE A 122 -11.78 46.39 14.64
CA PHE A 122 -10.69 45.45 14.43
C PHE A 122 -9.98 45.19 15.75
N GLN A 123 -10.06 43.96 16.25
CA GLN A 123 -9.53 43.57 17.55
C GLN A 123 -8.28 42.70 17.41
N THR A 124 -7.20 43.11 18.09
CA THR A 124 -5.98 42.32 18.21
C THR A 124 -5.76 41.91 19.66
N ALA A 125 -5.10 40.79 19.87
CA ALA A 125 -4.79 40.32 21.21
C ALA A 125 -3.38 39.77 21.33
N THR A 126 -2.86 39.84 22.55
CA THR A 126 -1.63 39.20 22.98
C THR A 126 -1.98 38.14 24.03
N VAL A 127 -1.61 36.90 23.76
CA VAL A 127 -1.73 35.76 24.67
C VAL A 127 -0.36 35.47 25.24
N GLU A 128 -0.22 35.64 26.55
CA GLU A 128 0.99 35.30 27.30
C GLU A 128 0.76 34.00 28.06
N PHE A 129 1.79 33.15 28.06
CA PHE A 129 1.77 31.87 28.77
C PHE A 129 3.18 31.49 29.21
N ASP A 130 3.26 30.59 30.17
CA ASP A 130 4.51 30.03 30.65
C ASP A 130 5.00 28.95 29.68
N ALA A 131 6.14 29.19 29.03
CA ALA A 131 6.71 28.25 28.07
C ALA A 131 7.49 27.10 28.75
N THR A 132 7.69 27.17 30.06
CA THR A 132 8.35 26.11 30.85
C THR A 132 7.38 25.03 31.30
N LYS A 133 6.07 25.24 31.15
CA LYS A 133 5.04 24.24 31.42
C LYS A 133 4.75 23.45 30.15
N ASP A 134 4.79 22.12 30.26
CA ASP A 134 4.56 21.23 29.13
C ASP A 134 3.18 21.45 28.50
N ALA A 135 3.19 21.75 27.19
CA ALA A 135 2.06 21.72 26.26
C ALA A 135 0.78 22.40 26.73
N VAL A 136 0.79 23.74 26.72
CA VAL A 136 -0.33 24.62 27.05
C VAL A 136 -1.53 24.42 26.10
N PHE A 137 -1.27 24.07 24.84
CA PHE A 137 -2.30 23.93 23.81
C PHE A 137 -2.46 22.49 23.32
N SER A 138 -3.69 22.08 23.04
CA SER A 138 -3.98 20.84 22.31
C SER A 138 -3.99 21.10 20.80
N ARG A 139 -3.32 20.23 20.03
CA ARG A 139 -3.21 20.34 18.58
C ARG A 139 -4.35 19.59 17.90
N ILE A 140 -5.22 20.34 17.22
CA ILE A 140 -6.36 19.79 16.47
C ILE A 140 -5.93 19.42 15.04
N ASP A 141 -5.15 20.28 14.39
CA ASP A 141 -4.58 20.02 13.06
C ASP A 141 -3.16 20.60 12.96
N GLY A 142 -2.32 20.00 12.11
CA GLY A 142 -0.90 20.36 11.96
C GLY A 142 0.09 19.33 12.49
N ASN A 143 -0.39 18.15 12.94
CA ASN A 143 0.44 17.16 13.62
C ASN A 143 1.61 16.66 12.80
N HIS A 144 1.36 16.14 11.59
CA HIS A 144 2.41 15.62 10.72
C HIS A 144 3.42 16.70 10.31
N ARG A 145 2.92 17.92 10.09
CA ARG A 145 3.72 19.09 9.71
C ARG A 145 4.73 19.42 10.81
N LEU A 146 4.24 19.62 12.03
CA LEU A 146 5.09 19.96 13.17
C LEU A 146 5.92 18.76 13.69
N ALA A 147 5.47 17.51 13.48
CA ALA A 147 6.24 16.32 13.84
C ALA A 147 7.48 16.13 12.95
N ALA A 148 7.43 16.54 11.68
CA ALA A 148 8.55 16.45 10.74
C ALA A 148 9.78 17.29 11.17
N ILE A 149 9.60 18.24 12.10
CA ILE A 149 10.66 19.12 12.62
C ILE A 149 11.05 18.80 14.08
N LYS A 150 10.54 17.70 14.65
CA LYS A 150 10.72 17.35 16.07
C LYS A 150 12.13 16.85 16.40
N SER A 151 12.88 16.34 15.42
CA SER A 151 14.13 15.61 15.64
C SER A 151 15.42 16.32 15.16
N THR A 152 15.37 17.58 14.74
CA THR A 152 16.55 18.26 14.17
C THR A 152 16.51 19.78 14.36
N ASP A 153 17.63 20.39 14.77
CA ASP A 153 17.89 21.84 14.68
C ASP A 153 17.98 22.24 13.21
N THR A 154 16.82 22.48 12.63
CA THR A 154 16.62 22.65 11.19
C THR A 154 16.19 24.08 10.89
N PRO A 155 16.66 24.71 9.80
CA PRO A 155 16.17 26.02 9.35
C PRO A 155 14.64 26.08 9.22
N GLU A 156 13.99 24.94 8.98
CA GLU A 156 12.54 24.80 8.91
C GLU A 156 11.82 25.22 10.21
N ARG A 157 12.44 25.09 11.38
CA ARG A 157 11.84 25.49 12.68
C ARG A 157 11.55 26.99 12.75
N GLU A 158 12.34 27.81 12.08
CA GLU A 158 12.20 29.28 12.06
C GLU A 158 11.16 29.76 11.03
N ARG A 159 10.61 28.86 10.20
CA ARG A 159 9.63 29.24 9.19
C ARG A 159 8.37 29.80 9.85
N THR A 160 8.00 30.99 9.40
CA THR A 160 6.81 31.70 9.86
C THR A 160 5.58 30.92 9.41
N THR A 161 4.84 30.36 10.37
CA THR A 161 3.72 29.46 10.13
C THR A 161 2.43 30.10 10.65
N PRO A 162 1.34 30.12 9.85
CA PRO A 162 0.07 30.62 10.32
C PRO A 162 -0.54 29.67 11.37
N PHE A 163 -1.12 30.23 12.42
CA PHE A 163 -1.80 29.48 13.47
C PHE A 163 -3.19 30.06 13.78
N CYS A 164 -4.06 29.19 14.30
CA CYS A 164 -5.36 29.55 14.86
C CYS A 164 -5.50 28.89 16.24
N ILE A 165 -5.70 29.68 17.29
CA ILE A 165 -6.04 29.19 18.63
C ILE A 165 -7.54 29.33 18.84
N VAL A 166 -8.23 28.22 19.03
CA VAL A 166 -9.63 28.20 19.48
C VAL A 166 -9.66 28.25 21.00
N PHE A 167 -10.31 29.28 21.54
CA PHE A 167 -10.58 29.36 22.97
C PHE A 167 -11.90 28.68 23.27
N CYS A 168 -11.88 27.76 24.22
CA CYS A 168 -13.07 27.10 24.74
C CYS A 168 -13.40 27.66 26.12
N ARG A 169 -14.67 27.89 26.39
CA ARG A 169 -15.11 28.49 27.67
C ARG A 169 -14.72 27.64 28.88
N ASN A 170 -14.80 26.33 28.75
CA ASN A 170 -14.62 25.35 29.81
C ASN A 170 -14.17 23.99 29.24
N GLN A 171 -13.92 23.02 30.12
CA GLN A 171 -13.43 21.70 29.71
C GLN A 171 -14.46 20.89 28.92
N ASN A 172 -15.77 21.06 29.16
CA ASN A 172 -16.81 20.40 28.39
C ASN A 172 -16.81 20.88 26.92
N GLU A 173 -16.79 22.20 26.73
CA GLU A 173 -16.69 22.80 25.40
C GLU A 173 -15.40 22.42 24.69
N PHE A 174 -14.27 22.41 25.41
CA PHE A 174 -12.98 21.96 24.89
C PHE A 174 -13.07 20.55 24.30
N ARG A 175 -13.59 19.57 25.06
CA ARG A 175 -13.74 18.17 24.60
C ARG A 175 -14.70 18.04 23.41
N ARG A 176 -15.78 18.83 23.39
CA ARG A 176 -16.76 18.82 22.29
C ARG A 176 -16.20 19.43 21.02
N PHE A 177 -15.59 20.62 21.14
CA PHE A 177 -15.08 21.39 20.01
C PHE A 177 -13.83 20.74 19.42
N SER A 178 -12.91 20.22 20.23
CA SER A 178 -11.72 19.52 19.73
C SER A 178 -12.09 18.36 18.80
N ARG A 179 -13.04 17.52 19.21
CA ARG A 179 -13.53 16.37 18.41
C ARG A 179 -14.32 16.81 17.18
N ALA A 180 -15.22 17.77 17.32
CA ALA A 180 -16.05 18.24 16.21
C ALA A 180 -15.21 18.95 15.13
N LEU A 181 -14.26 19.80 15.54
CA LEU A 181 -13.33 20.47 14.62
C LEU A 181 -12.41 19.46 13.94
N PHE A 182 -11.84 18.52 14.69
CA PHE A 182 -11.02 17.45 14.13
C PHE A 182 -11.79 16.65 13.05
N HIS A 183 -13.02 16.24 13.35
CA HIS A 183 -13.88 15.54 12.39
C HIS A 183 -14.20 16.40 11.16
N ASN A 184 -14.56 17.68 11.35
CA ASN A 184 -14.95 18.54 10.23
C ASN A 184 -13.78 18.87 9.30
N ILE A 185 -12.57 19.10 9.86
CA ILE A 185 -11.36 19.38 9.08
C ILE A 185 -10.95 18.14 8.28
N ASN A 186 -10.98 16.95 8.89
CA ASN A 186 -10.39 15.75 8.28
C ASN A 186 -11.39 14.88 7.48
N TYR A 187 -12.69 14.95 7.77
CA TYR A 187 -13.69 14.02 7.20
C TYR A 187 -14.81 14.68 6.40
N LYS A 188 -15.24 15.90 6.75
CA LYS A 188 -16.35 16.57 6.02
C LYS A 188 -15.94 17.24 4.72
N GLN A 189 -14.65 17.48 4.50
CA GLN A 189 -14.19 18.01 3.22
C GLN A 189 -14.35 16.90 2.17
N VAL A 190 -15.27 17.09 1.22
CA VAL A 190 -15.31 16.25 0.01
C VAL A 190 -14.00 16.51 -0.72
N PRO A 191 -13.05 15.56 -0.78
CA PRO A 191 -11.78 15.80 -1.44
C PRO A 191 -12.06 16.09 -2.91
N LEU A 192 -11.40 17.10 -3.47
CA LEU A 192 -11.37 17.25 -4.91
C LEU A 192 -10.86 15.93 -5.51
N PRO A 193 -11.54 15.36 -6.52
CA PRO A 193 -11.07 14.16 -7.17
C PRO A 193 -9.64 14.34 -7.65
N LYS A 194 -8.80 13.33 -7.42
CA LYS A 194 -7.40 13.34 -7.87
C LYS A 194 -7.27 13.71 -9.34
N GLU A 195 -8.18 13.20 -10.17
CA GLU A 195 -8.25 13.49 -11.60
C GLU A 195 -8.36 14.99 -11.90
N HIS A 196 -9.17 15.72 -11.12
CA HIS A 196 -9.34 17.15 -11.32
C HIS A 196 -8.06 17.92 -11.01
N ASN A 197 -7.40 17.60 -9.89
CA ASN A 197 -6.13 18.24 -9.53
C ASN A 197 -5.03 17.91 -10.54
N LEU A 198 -4.92 16.65 -10.95
CA LEU A 198 -3.93 16.24 -11.97
C LEU A 198 -4.19 16.91 -13.31
N ARG A 199 -5.46 17.16 -13.68
CA ARG A 199 -5.79 17.90 -14.89
C ARG A 199 -5.21 19.32 -14.87
N LEU A 200 -5.32 20.03 -13.75
CA LEU A 200 -4.79 21.40 -13.61
C LEU A 200 -3.26 21.47 -13.77
N ILE A 201 -2.56 20.39 -13.44
CA ILE A 201 -1.09 20.31 -13.52
C ILE A 201 -0.63 19.75 -14.87
N LEU A 202 -1.19 18.61 -15.29
CA LEU A 202 -0.72 17.88 -16.46
C LEU A 202 -1.17 18.51 -17.78
N ASP A 203 -2.26 19.28 -17.81
CA ASP A 203 -2.77 19.89 -19.05
C ASP A 203 -2.25 21.32 -19.29
N ASP A 204 -1.45 21.87 -18.36
CA ASP A 204 -0.91 23.23 -18.45
C ASP A 204 0.63 23.19 -18.59
N PRO A 205 1.16 23.07 -19.83
CA PRO A 205 2.60 23.03 -20.07
C PRO A 205 3.28 24.38 -19.85
N ASP A 206 2.53 25.48 -19.85
CA ASP A 206 3.07 26.83 -19.66
C ASP A 206 3.42 27.08 -18.18
N LEU A 207 2.52 26.71 -17.26
CA LEU A 207 2.74 26.82 -15.82
C LEU A 207 3.57 25.66 -15.26
N PHE A 208 3.45 24.47 -15.85
CA PHE A 208 4.19 23.28 -15.43
C PHE A 208 4.96 22.68 -16.61
N PRO A 209 6.11 23.24 -17.01
CA PRO A 209 6.96 22.66 -18.05
C PRO A 209 7.43 21.25 -17.72
N ASP A 210 7.75 20.46 -18.74
CA ASP A 210 8.12 19.05 -18.58
C ASP A 210 9.34 18.83 -17.68
N GLU A 211 10.36 19.69 -17.75
CA GLU A 211 11.51 19.62 -16.84
C GLU A 211 11.10 19.86 -15.38
N LYS A 212 10.15 20.77 -15.14
CA LYS A 212 9.63 21.02 -13.79
C LYS A 212 8.89 19.81 -13.23
N LEU A 213 8.14 19.08 -14.05
CA LEU A 213 7.50 17.83 -13.63
C LEU A 213 8.51 16.73 -13.26
N LYS A 214 9.70 16.73 -13.86
CA LYS A 214 10.75 15.73 -13.57
C LYS A 214 11.54 16.07 -12.30
N THR A 215 11.85 17.35 -12.08
CA THR A 215 12.84 17.76 -11.08
C THR A 215 12.25 18.32 -9.79
N ASP A 216 11.01 18.85 -9.81
CA ASP A 216 10.40 19.42 -8.60
C ASP A 216 10.03 18.31 -7.59
N PRO A 217 10.38 18.44 -6.29
CA PRO A 217 10.04 17.46 -5.26
C PRO A 217 8.54 17.20 -5.07
N SER A 218 7.69 18.12 -5.52
CA SER A 218 6.23 17.98 -5.49
C SER A 218 5.72 17.03 -6.58
N PHE A 219 6.55 16.76 -7.60
CA PHE A 219 6.26 15.92 -8.75
C PHE A 219 7.32 14.81 -8.90
N GLY A 220 7.42 14.26 -10.10
CA GLY A 220 8.44 13.27 -10.44
C GLY A 220 8.19 12.67 -11.81
N TRP A 221 9.07 11.74 -12.20
CA TRP A 221 9.02 11.09 -13.51
C TRP A 221 7.65 10.50 -13.86
N ALA A 222 6.90 9.99 -12.87
CA ALA A 222 5.54 9.48 -13.10
C ALA A 222 4.58 10.54 -13.68
N TYR A 223 4.68 11.81 -13.26
CA TYR A 223 3.85 12.91 -13.77
C TYR A 223 4.20 13.24 -15.22
N TYR A 224 5.49 13.37 -15.51
CA TYR A 224 5.99 13.61 -16.87
C TYR A 224 5.57 12.48 -17.83
N LEU A 225 5.82 11.22 -17.45
CA LEU A 225 5.47 10.05 -18.26
C LEU A 225 3.96 9.93 -18.47
N ALA A 226 3.16 10.23 -17.45
CA ALA A 226 1.70 10.24 -17.56
C ALA A 226 1.21 11.29 -18.56
N ARG A 227 1.71 12.55 -18.48
CA ARG A 227 1.39 13.61 -19.45
C ARG A 227 1.74 13.17 -20.87
N GLN A 228 2.97 12.69 -21.06
CA GLN A 228 3.49 12.32 -22.37
C GLN A 228 2.81 11.10 -22.98
N LEU A 229 2.37 10.14 -22.16
CA LEU A 229 1.60 9.00 -22.65
C LEU A 229 0.17 9.41 -22.95
N TYR A 230 -0.47 10.20 -22.09
CA TYR A 230 -1.86 10.65 -22.28
C TYR A 230 -2.06 11.37 -23.61
N SER A 231 -1.14 12.27 -24.01
CA SER A 231 -1.19 12.96 -25.31
C SER A 231 -1.01 12.04 -26.52
N LYS A 232 -0.55 10.80 -26.31
CA LYS A 232 -0.29 9.78 -27.34
C LYS A 232 -1.30 8.62 -27.31
N LEU A 233 -2.28 8.65 -26.40
CA LEU A 233 -3.33 7.65 -26.33
C LEU A 233 -4.45 8.00 -27.32
N ASP A 234 -4.79 7.02 -28.14
CA ASP A 234 -5.94 7.07 -29.03
C ASP A 234 -6.96 6.06 -28.52
N PHE A 235 -8.05 6.57 -27.91
CA PHE A 235 -9.10 5.72 -27.35
C PHE A 235 -10.03 5.12 -28.41
N ASP A 236 -10.00 5.60 -29.65
CA ASP A 236 -10.72 4.96 -30.75
C ASP A 236 -10.00 3.66 -31.14
N LEU A 237 -8.65 3.68 -31.14
CA LEU A 237 -7.83 2.48 -31.33
C LEU A 237 -7.82 1.55 -30.10
N LEU A 238 -8.06 2.09 -28.90
CA LEU A 238 -8.10 1.36 -27.63
C LEU A 238 -9.53 1.28 -27.06
N SER A 239 -10.52 1.08 -27.93
CA SER A 239 -11.95 1.10 -27.55
C SER A 239 -12.30 0.13 -26.42
N ASN A 240 -11.67 -1.04 -26.37
CA ASN A 240 -11.84 -2.02 -25.29
C ASN A 240 -11.33 -1.53 -23.92
N LEU A 241 -10.40 -0.57 -23.89
CA LEU A 241 -9.83 -0.03 -22.64
C LEU A 241 -10.57 1.22 -22.16
N ARG A 242 -11.41 1.81 -23.01
CA ARG A 242 -12.18 3.02 -22.71
C ARG A 242 -13.00 2.90 -21.41
N PRO A 243 -13.75 1.81 -21.16
CA PRO A 243 -14.54 1.66 -19.91
C PRO A 243 -13.68 1.65 -18.64
N PHE A 244 -12.40 1.31 -18.73
CA PHE A 244 -11.49 1.22 -17.60
C PHE A 244 -10.85 2.56 -17.24
N ILE A 245 -10.58 3.42 -18.23
CA ILE A 245 -9.67 4.57 -18.05
C ILE A 245 -10.36 5.91 -18.31
N GLU A 246 -11.35 5.98 -19.20
CA GLU A 246 -11.85 7.26 -19.75
C GLU A 246 -12.29 8.27 -18.68
N LYS A 247 -12.83 7.79 -17.56
CA LYS A 247 -13.31 8.63 -16.47
C LYS A 247 -12.18 9.32 -15.70
N GLU A 248 -11.06 8.63 -15.47
CA GLU A 248 -9.96 9.09 -14.61
C GLU A 248 -8.57 8.75 -15.23
N PRO A 249 -8.28 9.22 -16.46
CA PRO A 249 -7.09 8.80 -17.20
C PRO A 249 -5.79 9.27 -16.56
N ARG A 250 -5.74 10.51 -16.03
CA ARG A 250 -4.52 11.06 -15.44
C ARG A 250 -4.20 10.36 -14.14
N SER A 251 -5.22 10.12 -13.32
CA SER A 251 -5.11 9.40 -12.06
C SER A 251 -4.58 7.99 -12.30
N PHE A 252 -5.17 7.28 -13.26
CA PHE A 252 -4.71 5.96 -13.65
C PHE A 252 -3.24 5.97 -14.11
N LEU A 253 -2.86 6.86 -15.03
CA LEU A 253 -1.50 6.89 -15.57
C LEU A 253 -0.46 7.28 -14.53
N VAL A 254 -0.72 8.28 -13.69
CA VAL A 254 0.20 8.68 -12.61
C VAL A 254 0.39 7.54 -11.62
N ASP A 255 -0.70 6.87 -11.20
CA ASP A 255 -0.61 5.74 -10.27
C ASP A 255 0.11 4.54 -10.88
N GLN A 256 -0.17 4.25 -12.16
CA GLN A 256 0.49 3.17 -12.88
C GLN A 256 1.99 3.42 -13.01
N PHE A 257 2.41 4.61 -13.45
CA PHE A 257 3.84 4.91 -13.59
C PHE A 257 4.56 4.95 -12.24
N THR A 258 3.94 5.55 -11.22
CA THR A 258 4.49 5.55 -9.85
C THR A 258 4.79 4.12 -9.40
N PHE A 259 3.81 3.23 -9.51
CA PHE A 259 3.99 1.84 -9.10
C PHE A 259 5.00 1.07 -9.96
N LEU A 260 4.97 1.23 -11.29
CA LEU A 260 5.88 0.52 -12.19
C LEU A 260 7.35 0.94 -11.98
N ILE A 261 7.58 2.22 -11.65
CA ILE A 261 8.89 2.76 -11.29
C ILE A 261 9.35 2.19 -9.94
N GLU A 262 8.51 2.24 -8.91
CA GLU A 262 8.82 1.71 -7.58
C GLU A 262 9.18 0.21 -7.63
N LYS A 263 8.47 -0.56 -8.47
CA LYS A 263 8.74 -1.99 -8.71
C LYS A 263 9.87 -2.25 -9.69
N LYS A 264 10.52 -1.20 -10.23
CA LYS A 264 11.61 -1.27 -11.21
C LYS A 264 11.24 -2.07 -12.47
N VAL A 265 9.95 -2.12 -12.80
CA VAL A 265 9.46 -2.77 -14.02
C VAL A 265 9.77 -1.89 -15.23
N VAL A 266 9.64 -0.57 -15.05
CA VAL A 266 10.12 0.47 -15.96
C VAL A 266 11.11 1.37 -15.24
N GLY A 267 11.94 2.09 -16.00
CA GLY A 267 12.88 3.05 -15.44
C GLY A 267 12.38 4.49 -15.56
N ASP A 268 13.07 5.39 -14.88
CA ASP A 268 12.84 6.83 -14.87
C ASP A 268 13.36 7.47 -16.17
N ASN A 269 12.78 7.07 -17.30
CA ASN A 269 13.18 7.51 -18.63
C ASN A 269 12.04 7.36 -19.64
N GLU A 270 12.19 8.04 -20.78
CA GLU A 270 11.16 8.09 -21.82
C GLU A 270 10.85 6.75 -22.48
N ASN A 271 11.76 5.76 -22.42
CA ASN A 271 11.47 4.43 -22.95
C ASN A 271 10.29 3.76 -22.22
N ALA A 272 10.00 4.17 -20.98
CA ALA A 272 8.82 3.73 -20.25
C ALA A 272 7.52 4.04 -20.99
N ILE A 273 7.44 5.18 -21.69
CA ILE A 273 6.24 5.57 -22.47
C ILE A 273 5.95 4.52 -23.54
N LYS A 274 6.97 4.16 -24.33
CA LYS A 274 6.83 3.16 -25.39
C LYS A 274 6.41 1.80 -24.83
N ARG A 275 7.10 1.33 -23.78
CA ARG A 275 6.82 0.02 -23.16
C ARG A 275 5.38 -0.06 -22.63
N VAL A 276 4.92 0.96 -21.91
CA VAL A 276 3.55 0.99 -21.36
C VAL A 276 2.52 1.12 -22.48
N LYS A 277 2.76 1.93 -23.51
CA LYS A 277 1.87 2.05 -24.68
C LYS A 277 1.69 0.70 -25.40
N GLU A 278 2.79 -0.02 -25.63
CA GLU A 278 2.75 -1.34 -26.25
C GLU A 278 2.04 -2.38 -25.36
N ALA A 279 2.24 -2.32 -24.04
CA ALA A 279 1.55 -3.20 -23.09
C ALA A 279 0.03 -2.93 -23.08
N LEU A 280 -0.41 -1.66 -23.11
CA LEU A 280 -1.82 -1.32 -23.26
C LEU A 280 -2.40 -1.88 -24.56
N GLY A 281 -1.65 -1.81 -25.68
CA GLY A 281 -2.07 -2.43 -26.94
C GLY A 281 -2.24 -3.95 -26.84
N ARG A 282 -1.31 -4.65 -26.19
CA ARG A 282 -1.40 -6.11 -25.98
C ARG A 282 -2.55 -6.49 -25.04
N VAL A 283 -2.78 -5.72 -23.98
CA VAL A 283 -3.92 -5.91 -23.08
C VAL A 283 -5.24 -5.63 -23.79
N SER A 284 -5.32 -4.62 -24.66
CA SER A 284 -6.51 -4.39 -25.50
C SER A 284 -6.83 -5.62 -26.35
N ALA A 285 -5.84 -6.21 -27.01
CA ALA A 285 -6.01 -7.43 -27.80
C ALA A 285 -6.35 -8.66 -26.94
N LEU A 286 -5.93 -8.69 -25.68
CA LEU A 286 -6.28 -9.74 -24.73
C LEU A 286 -7.75 -9.68 -24.30
N CYS A 287 -8.29 -8.46 -24.15
CA CYS A 287 -9.72 -8.23 -23.95
C CYS A 287 -10.55 -8.69 -25.17
N ASP A 288 -10.03 -8.57 -26.39
CA ASP A 288 -10.69 -9.13 -27.58
C ASP A 288 -10.79 -10.66 -27.55
N LYS A 289 -9.73 -11.33 -27.10
CA LYS A 289 -9.72 -12.79 -26.95
C LYS A 289 -10.62 -13.29 -25.81
N ASN A 290 -10.87 -12.46 -24.80
CA ASN A 290 -11.63 -12.82 -23.60
C ASN A 290 -12.80 -11.85 -23.39
N PRO A 291 -13.96 -12.08 -24.05
CA PRO A 291 -15.09 -11.15 -24.00
C PRO A 291 -15.57 -10.77 -22.60
N ALA A 292 -15.49 -11.70 -21.64
CA ALA A 292 -15.87 -11.46 -20.24
C ALA A 292 -15.05 -10.34 -19.55
N LEU A 293 -13.85 -10.02 -20.03
CA LEU A 293 -13.08 -8.89 -19.52
C LEU A 293 -13.65 -7.54 -19.97
N LYS A 294 -14.33 -7.48 -21.13
CA LYS A 294 -14.87 -6.25 -21.70
C LYS A 294 -16.02 -5.67 -20.86
N ASP A 295 -16.69 -6.51 -20.07
CA ASP A 295 -17.76 -6.10 -19.16
C ASP A 295 -17.23 -5.39 -17.90
N SER A 296 -15.91 -5.39 -17.69
CA SER A 296 -15.28 -4.76 -16.53
C SER A 296 -15.01 -3.28 -16.75
N THR A 297 -15.25 -2.48 -15.71
CA THR A 297 -14.90 -1.05 -15.66
C THR A 297 -13.81 -0.77 -14.62
N ASN A 298 -13.10 -1.80 -14.18
CA ASN A 298 -12.23 -1.74 -13.02
C ASN A 298 -10.82 -1.32 -13.42
N SER A 299 -10.50 -0.03 -13.26
CA SER A 299 -9.16 0.51 -13.55
C SER A 299 -8.03 -0.23 -12.82
N GLY A 300 -8.29 -0.77 -11.62
CA GLY A 300 -7.33 -1.56 -10.87
C GLY A 300 -7.03 -2.92 -11.53
N LEU A 301 -8.02 -3.55 -12.17
CA LEU A 301 -7.78 -4.76 -12.95
C LEU A 301 -6.90 -4.48 -14.17
N LEU A 302 -7.17 -3.37 -14.89
CA LEU A 302 -6.34 -2.97 -16.02
C LEU A 302 -4.90 -2.69 -15.60
N ALA A 303 -4.69 -1.97 -14.50
CA ALA A 303 -3.38 -1.69 -13.94
C ALA A 303 -2.57 -2.98 -13.67
N ALA A 304 -3.23 -4.00 -13.11
CA ALA A 304 -2.62 -5.31 -12.86
C ALA A 304 -2.31 -6.07 -14.17
N LEU A 305 -3.21 -6.03 -15.17
CA LEU A 305 -2.95 -6.62 -16.49
C LEU A 305 -1.72 -6.02 -17.16
N VAL A 306 -1.61 -4.68 -17.16
CA VAL A 306 -0.46 -3.97 -17.71
C VAL A 306 0.82 -4.34 -16.96
N PHE A 307 0.76 -4.51 -15.64
CA PHE A 307 1.90 -4.94 -14.84
C PHE A 307 2.40 -6.33 -15.24
N TYR A 308 1.51 -7.33 -15.32
CA TYR A 308 1.92 -8.69 -15.71
C TYR A 308 2.39 -8.77 -17.16
N GLU A 309 1.84 -7.95 -18.05
CA GLU A 309 2.30 -7.84 -19.43
C GLU A 309 3.70 -7.23 -19.57
N LEU A 310 4.13 -6.42 -18.60
CA LEU A 310 5.47 -5.81 -18.56
C LEU A 310 6.47 -6.62 -17.76
N ARG A 311 6.00 -7.50 -16.87
CA ARG A 311 6.83 -8.30 -15.96
C ARG A 311 7.31 -9.57 -16.68
N PRO A 312 8.62 -9.86 -16.70
CA PRO A 312 9.11 -11.12 -17.22
C PRO A 312 8.76 -12.30 -16.29
N GLY A 313 8.49 -13.46 -16.87
CA GLY A 313 8.45 -14.76 -16.17
C GLY A 313 7.06 -15.28 -15.80
N VAL A 314 6.02 -14.46 -15.83
CA VAL A 314 4.63 -14.91 -15.61
C VAL A 314 3.82 -14.58 -16.86
N PRO A 315 3.32 -15.56 -17.60
CA PRO A 315 2.44 -15.31 -18.74
C PRO A 315 1.16 -14.58 -18.29
N THR A 316 0.80 -13.50 -18.99
CA THR A 316 -0.41 -12.71 -18.70
C THR A 316 -1.69 -13.56 -18.78
N ASP A 317 -1.71 -14.58 -19.65
CA ASP A 317 -2.84 -15.52 -19.77
C ASP A 317 -3.10 -16.30 -18.46
N THR A 318 -2.06 -16.59 -17.68
CA THR A 318 -2.20 -17.24 -16.36
C THR A 318 -2.93 -16.31 -15.39
N PHE A 319 -2.62 -15.01 -15.42
CA PHE A 319 -3.33 -14.02 -14.62
C PHE A 319 -4.78 -13.85 -15.06
N VAL A 320 -5.04 -13.77 -16.38
CA VAL A 320 -6.41 -13.70 -16.92
C VAL A 320 -7.23 -14.92 -16.52
N SER A 321 -6.67 -16.13 -16.65
CA SER A 321 -7.35 -17.36 -16.25
C SER A 321 -7.73 -17.32 -14.77
N TRP A 322 -6.84 -16.83 -13.90
CA TRP A 322 -7.14 -16.65 -12.49
C TRP A 322 -8.26 -15.62 -12.25
N VAL A 323 -8.23 -14.48 -12.95
CA VAL A 323 -9.27 -13.44 -12.87
C VAL A 323 -10.65 -13.98 -13.29
N LEU A 324 -10.71 -14.76 -14.37
CA LEU A 324 -11.96 -15.30 -14.90
C LEU A 324 -12.50 -16.42 -14.00
N ASN A 325 -11.66 -17.38 -13.60
CA ASN A 325 -12.06 -18.50 -12.75
C ASN A 325 -12.53 -18.06 -11.35
N ASN A 326 -12.06 -16.91 -10.86
CA ASN A 326 -12.47 -16.34 -9.58
C ASN A 326 -13.47 -15.19 -9.73
N HIS A 327 -14.02 -14.97 -10.94
CA HIS A 327 -14.99 -13.91 -11.25
C HIS A 327 -14.56 -12.49 -10.86
N LEU A 328 -13.26 -12.22 -10.78
CA LEU A 328 -12.72 -10.92 -10.33
C LEU A 328 -12.99 -9.78 -11.34
N HIS A 329 -13.26 -10.12 -12.60
CA HIS A 329 -13.68 -9.18 -13.65
C HIS A 329 -15.00 -8.45 -13.30
N GLN A 330 -15.85 -9.05 -12.47
CA GLN A 330 -17.14 -8.48 -12.03
C GLN A 330 -17.00 -7.46 -10.89
N ILE A 331 -15.82 -7.37 -10.27
CA ILE A 331 -15.56 -6.42 -9.19
C ILE A 331 -15.47 -5.01 -9.80
N LYS A 332 -16.34 -4.10 -9.35
CA LYS A 332 -16.41 -2.73 -9.89
C LYS A 332 -15.20 -1.87 -9.56
N LYS A 333 -14.61 -2.05 -8.37
CA LYS A 333 -13.47 -1.28 -7.89
C LYS A 333 -12.57 -2.16 -7.05
N SER A 334 -11.31 -2.26 -7.44
CA SER A 334 -10.27 -2.91 -6.64
C SER A 334 -9.01 -2.07 -6.65
N ASN A 335 -8.18 -2.28 -5.64
CA ASN A 335 -6.81 -1.78 -5.63
C ASN A 335 -5.92 -2.77 -6.39
N PHE A 336 -5.19 -2.30 -7.40
CA PHE A 336 -4.35 -3.14 -8.24
C PHE A 336 -3.14 -3.71 -7.48
N THR A 337 -2.63 -3.00 -6.47
CA THR A 337 -1.53 -3.50 -5.64
C THR A 337 -1.93 -4.76 -4.89
N ASP A 338 -3.19 -4.81 -4.44
CA ASP A 338 -3.72 -5.94 -3.68
C ASP A 338 -3.96 -7.14 -4.60
N LEU A 339 -4.50 -6.90 -5.81
CA LEU A 339 -4.65 -7.94 -6.84
C LEU A 339 -3.30 -8.59 -7.19
N ILE A 340 -2.26 -7.78 -7.40
CA ILE A 340 -0.91 -8.27 -7.70
C ILE A 340 -0.35 -9.07 -6.53
N GLN A 341 -0.48 -8.58 -5.30
CA GLN A 341 0.01 -9.27 -4.10
C GLN A 341 -0.68 -10.62 -3.89
N ILE A 342 -2.01 -10.67 -4.05
CA ILE A 342 -2.79 -11.90 -3.92
C ILE A 342 -2.35 -12.90 -4.99
N PHE A 343 -2.27 -12.48 -6.25
CA PHE A 343 -1.89 -13.39 -7.32
C PHE A 343 -0.45 -13.88 -7.19
N ASP A 344 0.49 -13.02 -6.82
CA ASP A 344 1.88 -13.43 -6.54
C ASP A 344 1.93 -14.46 -5.41
N LYS A 345 1.07 -14.35 -4.39
CA LYS A 345 0.93 -15.37 -3.34
C LYS A 345 0.29 -16.66 -3.83
N VAL A 346 -0.65 -16.60 -4.77
CA VAL A 346 -1.21 -17.79 -5.44
C VAL A 346 -0.12 -18.51 -6.23
N LEU A 347 0.66 -17.79 -7.03
CA LEU A 347 1.80 -18.37 -7.77
C LEU A 347 2.84 -18.99 -6.84
N GLU A 348 3.16 -18.31 -5.75
CA GLU A 348 4.07 -18.83 -4.74
C GLU A 348 3.51 -20.10 -4.07
N SER A 349 2.21 -20.13 -3.77
CA SER A 349 1.55 -21.31 -3.22
C SER A 349 1.62 -22.49 -4.18
N LYS A 350 1.32 -22.29 -5.47
CA LYS A 350 1.45 -23.34 -6.50
C LYS A 350 2.89 -23.85 -6.60
N ARG A 351 3.88 -22.95 -6.63
CA ARG A 351 5.31 -23.34 -6.63
C ARG A 351 5.67 -24.20 -5.41
N ARG A 352 5.06 -23.98 -4.25
CA ARG A 352 5.35 -24.73 -3.00
C ARG A 352 4.53 -26.01 -2.83
N LYS A 353 3.67 -26.37 -3.78
CA LYS A 353 3.01 -27.67 -3.82
C LYS A 353 3.96 -28.72 -4.41
N ILE A 354 4.11 -29.83 -3.69
CA ILE A 354 4.92 -30.98 -4.05
C ILE A 354 3.97 -32.15 -4.31
N PHE A 355 3.94 -32.64 -5.54
CA PHE A 355 3.18 -33.82 -5.89
C PHE A 355 4.04 -35.07 -5.74
N VAL A 356 3.58 -36.04 -4.97
CA VAL A 356 4.30 -37.29 -4.72
C VAL A 356 3.68 -38.42 -5.54
N SER A 357 4.47 -38.97 -6.44
CA SER A 357 4.12 -40.07 -7.32
C SER A 357 4.77 -41.37 -6.83
N MET A 358 3.98 -42.38 -6.45
CA MET A 358 4.51 -43.63 -5.89
C MET A 358 3.53 -44.80 -6.00
N ALA A 359 4.05 -46.03 -5.85
CA ALA A 359 3.22 -47.23 -5.79
C ALA A 359 2.35 -47.26 -4.52
N PHE A 360 1.05 -47.51 -4.68
CA PHE A 360 0.10 -47.61 -3.58
C PHE A 360 0.11 -48.98 -2.89
N ASN A 361 -0.44 -49.02 -1.67
CA ASN A 361 -0.67 -50.26 -0.89
C ASN A 361 0.60 -51.07 -0.60
N ARG A 362 1.74 -50.39 -0.42
CA ARG A 362 3.02 -50.98 -0.01
C ARG A 362 3.50 -50.28 1.26
N GLU A 363 3.89 -51.05 2.28
CA GLU A 363 4.36 -50.51 3.56
C GLU A 363 5.57 -49.58 3.40
N ALA A 364 6.53 -49.95 2.54
CA ALA A 364 7.69 -49.10 2.25
C ALA A 364 7.29 -47.76 1.62
N SER A 365 6.34 -47.74 0.67
CA SER A 365 5.85 -46.50 0.06
C SER A 365 5.20 -45.56 1.07
N GLU A 366 4.42 -46.09 2.03
CA GLU A 366 3.83 -45.28 3.11
C GLU A 366 4.90 -44.68 4.03
N ASN A 367 5.95 -45.45 4.33
CA ASN A 367 7.08 -44.93 5.09
C ASN A 367 7.81 -43.81 4.34
N HIS A 368 8.07 -43.99 3.04
CA HIS A 368 8.69 -42.97 2.19
C HIS A 368 7.86 -41.69 2.13
N TYR A 369 6.54 -41.80 2.03
CA TYR A 369 5.64 -40.65 2.06
C TYR A 369 5.75 -39.85 3.37
N LYS A 370 5.71 -40.55 4.51
CA LYS A 370 5.88 -39.92 5.83
C LYS A 370 7.22 -39.20 5.97
N ILE A 371 8.29 -39.77 5.41
CA ILE A 371 9.61 -39.13 5.40
C ILE A 371 9.58 -37.85 4.55
N ILE A 372 8.97 -37.89 3.36
CA ILE A 372 8.83 -36.71 2.49
C ILE A 372 8.05 -35.60 3.21
N GLU A 373 6.93 -35.93 3.84
CA GLU A 373 6.11 -34.99 4.61
C GLU A 373 6.91 -34.39 5.78
N ARG A 374 7.57 -35.24 6.58
CA ARG A 374 8.43 -34.82 7.69
C ARG A 374 9.51 -33.85 7.22
N VAL A 375 10.24 -34.18 6.17
CA VAL A 375 11.31 -33.33 5.62
C VAL A 375 10.76 -32.00 5.10
N CYS A 376 9.63 -32.00 4.40
CA CYS A 376 9.01 -30.78 3.90
C CYS A 376 8.55 -29.84 5.03
N ASN A 377 8.03 -30.41 6.13
CA ASN A 377 7.64 -29.66 7.32
C ASN A 377 8.87 -29.07 8.02
N GLU A 378 9.91 -29.88 8.27
CA GLU A 378 11.17 -29.42 8.87
C GLU A 378 11.82 -28.28 8.07
N VAL A 379 11.85 -28.40 6.73
CA VAL A 379 12.36 -27.33 5.85
C VAL A 379 11.48 -26.09 5.95
N SER A 380 10.16 -26.26 5.97
CA SER A 380 9.23 -25.14 6.08
C SER A 380 9.40 -24.36 7.39
N ASP A 381 9.58 -25.07 8.50
CA ASP A 381 9.77 -24.47 9.82
C ASP A 381 11.14 -23.81 9.93
N LYS A 382 12.20 -24.52 9.50
CA LYS A 382 13.59 -24.02 9.53
C LYS A 382 13.77 -22.70 8.78
N PHE A 383 13.10 -22.54 7.62
CA PHE A 383 13.18 -21.32 6.80
C PHE A 383 11.96 -20.40 6.96
N ASN A 384 11.06 -20.67 7.92
CA ASN A 384 9.82 -19.93 8.17
C ASN A 384 9.03 -19.61 6.89
N LEU A 385 8.79 -20.65 6.09
CA LEU A 385 8.17 -20.57 4.78
C LEU A 385 6.67 -20.20 4.88
N ARG A 386 6.26 -19.10 4.24
CA ARG A 386 4.86 -18.65 4.15
C ARG A 386 4.47 -18.37 2.68
N PRO A 387 3.80 -19.29 1.96
CA PRO A 387 3.17 -20.54 2.44
C PRO A 387 4.18 -21.68 2.73
N ALA A 388 3.83 -22.65 3.57
CA ALA A 388 4.69 -23.82 3.80
C ALA A 388 4.74 -24.73 2.55
N LEU A 389 5.73 -25.62 2.47
CA LEU A 389 5.74 -26.69 1.47
C LEU A 389 4.56 -27.61 1.74
N LYS A 390 3.71 -27.84 0.73
CA LYS A 390 2.54 -28.71 0.84
C LYS A 390 2.78 -29.96 0.02
N VAL A 391 2.79 -31.12 0.68
CA VAL A 391 2.92 -32.42 0.02
C VAL A 391 1.52 -32.96 -0.28
N GLU A 392 1.29 -33.39 -1.51
CA GLU A 392 0.01 -33.97 -1.94
C GLU A 392 0.24 -35.31 -2.67
N ARG A 393 -0.65 -36.27 -2.42
CA ARG A 393 -0.72 -37.58 -3.08
C ARG A 393 -2.17 -37.84 -3.49
N VAL A 394 -2.39 -38.49 -4.64
CA VAL A 394 -3.72 -38.61 -5.28
C VAL A 394 -4.74 -39.39 -4.42
N ASP A 395 -4.28 -40.32 -3.59
CA ASP A 395 -5.13 -41.19 -2.76
C ASP A 395 -5.84 -40.47 -1.61
N TRP A 396 -5.47 -39.22 -1.29
CA TRP A 396 -6.07 -38.45 -0.19
C TRP A 396 -7.34 -37.68 -0.58
N PHE A 397 -7.77 -37.73 -1.84
CA PHE A 397 -8.98 -37.04 -2.29
C PHE A 397 -10.21 -37.94 -2.20
N HIS A 398 -10.86 -37.95 -1.04
CA HIS A 398 -12.26 -38.34 -0.92
C HIS A 398 -13.14 -37.14 -1.31
N ASP A 399 -13.18 -36.79 -2.59
CA ASP A 399 -14.17 -35.82 -3.05
C ASP A 399 -15.56 -36.48 -2.88
N GLY A 400 -16.51 -35.74 -2.30
CA GLY A 400 -17.87 -36.22 -2.01
C GLY A 400 -18.72 -36.56 -3.24
N THR A 401 -18.08 -36.70 -4.41
CA THR A 401 -18.65 -36.95 -5.73
C THR A 401 -17.72 -37.91 -6.50
N SER A 402 -18.27 -38.72 -7.40
CA SER A 402 -17.45 -39.53 -8.33
C SER A 402 -16.70 -38.61 -9.31
N TYR A 403 -15.41 -38.84 -9.49
CA TYR A 403 -14.56 -38.13 -10.45
C TYR A 403 -13.59 -39.09 -11.14
N GLU A 404 -13.07 -38.72 -12.31
CA GLU A 404 -12.01 -39.48 -12.96
C GLU A 404 -10.68 -39.18 -12.28
N ILE A 405 -10.07 -40.20 -11.68
CA ILE A 405 -8.77 -40.09 -10.97
C ILE A 405 -7.69 -39.50 -11.89
N THR A 406 -7.73 -39.84 -13.18
CA THR A 406 -6.79 -39.34 -14.18
C THR A 406 -6.84 -37.83 -14.34
N ASP A 407 -8.04 -37.22 -14.36
CA ASP A 407 -8.18 -35.77 -14.43
C ASP A 407 -7.59 -35.10 -13.19
N LYS A 408 -7.78 -35.71 -12.02
CA LYS A 408 -7.23 -35.19 -10.77
C LYS A 408 -5.71 -35.24 -10.75
N ILE A 409 -5.12 -36.32 -11.23
CA ILE A 409 -3.66 -36.46 -11.36
C ILE A 409 -3.11 -35.38 -12.30
N ILE A 410 -3.78 -35.14 -13.44
CA ILE A 410 -3.39 -34.09 -14.39
C ILE A 410 -3.48 -32.70 -13.75
N GLU A 411 -4.55 -32.42 -13.00
CA GLU A 411 -4.72 -31.17 -12.25
C GLU A 411 -3.54 -30.97 -11.27
N MET A 412 -3.24 -31.99 -10.45
CA MET A 412 -2.16 -31.95 -9.46
C MET A 412 -0.78 -31.74 -10.11
N MET A 413 -0.47 -32.43 -11.20
CA MET A 413 0.79 -32.24 -11.95
C MET A 413 0.86 -30.86 -12.60
N SER A 414 -0.28 -30.32 -13.05
CA SER A 414 -0.36 -28.98 -13.62
C SER A 414 -0.11 -27.90 -12.56
N ASP A 415 -0.60 -28.11 -11.34
CA ASP A 415 -0.56 -27.16 -10.24
C ASP A 415 0.61 -27.33 -9.25
N CYS A 416 1.39 -28.41 -9.35
CA CYS A 416 2.58 -28.61 -8.53
C CYS A 416 3.79 -27.81 -9.04
N GLY A 417 4.62 -27.38 -8.09
CA GLY A 417 5.92 -26.79 -8.40
C GLY A 417 7.06 -27.81 -8.39
N LEU A 418 6.86 -29.01 -7.85
CA LEU A 418 7.86 -30.08 -7.83
C LEU A 418 7.16 -31.45 -7.81
N LEU A 419 7.58 -32.36 -8.67
CA LEU A 419 7.20 -33.78 -8.59
C LEU A 419 8.28 -34.58 -7.85
N ILE A 420 7.89 -35.38 -6.86
CA ILE A 420 8.77 -36.37 -6.23
C ILE A 420 8.30 -37.77 -6.66
N GLY A 421 9.10 -38.45 -7.48
CA GLY A 421 8.78 -39.76 -8.05
C GLY A 421 9.52 -40.91 -7.38
N ASN A 422 8.78 -41.88 -6.87
CA ASN A 422 9.30 -43.13 -6.33
C ASN A 422 9.37 -44.21 -7.42
N LEU A 423 10.58 -44.52 -7.89
CA LEU A 423 10.80 -45.53 -8.94
C LEU A 423 10.77 -46.97 -8.43
N THR A 424 10.72 -47.17 -7.11
CA THR A 424 10.61 -48.49 -6.48
C THR A 424 9.35 -49.22 -6.96
N TYR A 425 9.44 -50.54 -7.12
CA TYR A 425 8.39 -51.43 -7.64
C TYR A 425 8.04 -51.24 -9.13
N CYS A 426 8.81 -50.44 -9.88
CA CYS A 426 8.62 -50.21 -11.31
C CYS A 426 7.14 -49.89 -11.67
N ASN A 427 6.47 -49.07 -10.86
CA ASN A 427 5.04 -48.80 -11.01
C ASN A 427 4.72 -48.02 -12.29
N PRO A 428 3.90 -48.53 -13.22
CA PRO A 428 3.62 -47.88 -14.50
C PRO A 428 3.05 -46.46 -14.40
N ASN A 429 2.24 -46.18 -13.37
CA ASN A 429 1.62 -44.86 -13.19
C ASN A 429 2.69 -43.80 -12.90
N VAL A 430 3.72 -44.16 -12.12
CA VAL A 430 4.84 -43.25 -11.82
C VAL A 430 5.59 -42.86 -13.08
N TYR A 431 5.83 -43.81 -13.99
CA TYR A 431 6.49 -43.53 -15.27
C TYR A 431 5.63 -42.64 -16.17
N HIS A 432 4.31 -42.83 -16.17
CA HIS A 432 3.38 -41.99 -16.91
C HIS A 432 3.40 -40.54 -16.41
N GLU A 433 3.33 -40.34 -15.10
CA GLU A 433 3.34 -39.02 -14.45
C GLU A 433 4.70 -38.29 -14.65
N ILE A 434 5.82 -39.01 -14.58
CA ILE A 434 7.14 -38.47 -14.93
C ILE A 434 7.18 -38.05 -16.40
N GLY A 435 6.66 -38.88 -17.30
CA GLY A 435 6.56 -38.57 -18.72
C GLY A 435 5.76 -37.31 -19.00
N PHE A 436 4.64 -37.12 -18.30
CA PHE A 436 3.84 -35.90 -18.37
C PHE A 436 4.65 -34.66 -17.93
N MET A 437 5.34 -34.72 -16.79
CA MET A 437 6.17 -33.62 -16.30
C MET A 437 7.30 -33.25 -17.27
N MET A 438 7.92 -34.26 -17.90
CA MET A 438 8.93 -34.04 -18.95
C MET A 438 8.34 -33.37 -20.19
N GLY A 439 7.14 -33.80 -20.63
CA GLY A 439 6.42 -33.18 -21.73
C GLY A 439 6.06 -31.73 -21.45
N LYS A 440 5.52 -31.44 -20.26
CA LYS A 440 5.20 -30.09 -19.79
C LYS A 440 6.42 -29.19 -19.80
N ALA A 441 7.54 -29.63 -19.23
CA ALA A 441 8.77 -28.87 -19.20
C ALA A 441 9.27 -28.51 -20.62
N LYS A 442 9.18 -29.46 -21.55
CA LYS A 442 9.55 -29.22 -22.95
C LYS A 442 8.63 -28.22 -23.65
N ALA A 443 7.32 -28.31 -23.41
CA ALA A 443 6.34 -27.35 -23.95
C ALA A 443 6.56 -25.94 -23.40
N GLU A 444 6.99 -25.83 -22.14
CA GLU A 444 7.37 -24.58 -21.47
C GLU A 444 8.78 -24.08 -21.87
N GLY A 445 9.51 -24.82 -22.72
CA GLY A 445 10.87 -24.46 -23.15
C GLY A 445 11.94 -24.61 -22.07
N LYS A 446 11.67 -25.37 -21.00
CA LYS A 446 12.64 -25.64 -19.92
C LYS A 446 13.63 -26.73 -20.34
N ALA A 447 14.88 -26.58 -19.91
CA ALA A 447 15.94 -27.57 -20.16
C ALA A 447 15.74 -28.88 -19.38
N SER A 448 15.05 -28.83 -18.23
CA SER A 448 14.79 -29.98 -17.37
C SER A 448 13.42 -29.86 -16.71
N ALA A 449 12.82 -31.01 -16.41
CA ALA A 449 11.59 -31.06 -15.63
C ALA A 449 11.85 -30.80 -14.15
N ASP A 450 10.88 -30.16 -13.51
CA ASP A 450 10.87 -29.84 -12.09
C ASP A 450 10.50 -31.10 -11.28
N MET A 451 11.44 -32.05 -11.20
CA MET A 451 11.25 -33.35 -10.57
C MET A 451 12.47 -33.85 -9.79
N LEU A 452 12.22 -34.61 -8.72
CA LEU A 452 13.20 -35.37 -7.95
C LEU A 452 12.79 -36.84 -7.95
N LEU A 453 13.70 -37.72 -8.34
CA LEU A 453 13.45 -39.17 -8.43
C LEU A 453 14.25 -39.92 -7.37
N PHE A 454 13.70 -41.00 -6.83
CA PHE A 454 14.40 -41.86 -5.88
C PHE A 454 14.07 -43.34 -6.08
N VAL A 455 14.95 -44.21 -5.58
CA VAL A 455 14.77 -45.67 -5.58
C VAL A 455 15.25 -46.24 -4.25
N ASP A 456 14.42 -47.09 -3.64
CA ASP A 456 14.77 -47.84 -2.43
C ASP A 456 15.43 -49.16 -2.83
N GLU A 457 16.74 -49.25 -2.59
CA GLU A 457 17.55 -50.43 -2.89
C GLU A 457 17.52 -51.47 -1.75
N SER A 458 16.79 -51.20 -0.66
CA SER A 458 16.62 -52.15 0.45
C SER A 458 15.54 -53.21 0.20
N VAL A 459 14.65 -53.02 -0.80
CA VAL A 459 13.62 -54.00 -1.15
C VAL A 459 14.25 -55.35 -1.57
N MET A 460 13.57 -56.47 -1.33
CA MET A 460 14.22 -57.78 -1.50
C MET A 460 14.35 -58.23 -2.95
N GLU A 461 13.38 -57.91 -3.81
CA GLU A 461 13.35 -58.41 -5.18
C GLU A 461 14.07 -57.46 -6.15
N GLU A 462 14.98 -57.98 -6.97
CA GLU A 462 15.73 -57.18 -7.96
C GLU A 462 14.82 -56.45 -8.97
N LYS A 463 13.69 -57.06 -9.33
CA LYS A 463 12.70 -56.42 -10.21
C LYS A 463 12.09 -55.16 -9.59
N ASP A 464 12.05 -55.07 -8.26
CA ASP A 464 11.46 -53.93 -7.55
C ASP A 464 12.43 -52.74 -7.42
N LYS A 465 13.73 -52.97 -7.68
CA LYS A 465 14.77 -51.93 -7.79
C LYS A 465 15.02 -51.50 -9.23
N PHE A 466 14.40 -52.19 -10.18
CA PHE A 466 14.66 -51.97 -11.60
C PHE A 466 14.17 -50.59 -12.04
N VAL A 467 15.10 -49.78 -12.55
CA VAL A 467 14.78 -48.51 -13.22
C VAL A 467 14.79 -48.72 -14.73
N GLY A 468 13.70 -48.32 -15.39
CA GLY A 468 13.53 -48.41 -16.83
C GLY A 468 14.58 -47.58 -17.59
N PHE A 469 15.01 -48.08 -18.76
CA PHE A 469 16.13 -47.54 -19.53
C PHE A 469 16.07 -46.02 -19.73
N ASN A 470 14.89 -45.48 -20.07
CA ASN A 470 14.68 -44.05 -20.33
C ASN A 470 14.95 -43.15 -19.11
N LEU A 471 14.80 -43.67 -17.89
CA LEU A 471 15.03 -42.92 -16.65
C LEU A 471 16.40 -43.17 -16.03
N ARG A 472 17.16 -44.18 -16.49
CA ARG A 472 18.52 -44.49 -15.97
C ARG A 472 19.52 -43.36 -16.18
N ALA A 473 19.37 -42.62 -17.28
CA ALA A 473 20.21 -41.47 -17.59
C ALA A 473 19.86 -40.23 -16.75
N ILE A 474 18.74 -40.26 -16.02
CA ILE A 474 18.29 -39.18 -15.14
C ILE A 474 18.79 -39.46 -13.73
N LYS A 475 19.33 -38.41 -13.08
CA LYS A 475 19.77 -38.50 -11.68
C LYS A 475 18.60 -38.88 -10.79
N HIS A 476 18.75 -39.98 -10.07
CA HIS A 476 17.85 -40.41 -9.00
C HIS A 476 18.64 -40.61 -7.71
N ILE A 477 17.95 -40.62 -6.57
CA ILE A 477 18.53 -40.81 -5.24
C ILE A 477 18.37 -42.30 -4.86
N PRO A 478 19.40 -43.14 -5.02
CA PRO A 478 19.40 -44.48 -4.45
C PRO A 478 19.61 -44.40 -2.94
N PHE A 479 18.90 -45.23 -2.18
CA PHE A 479 19.14 -45.39 -0.75
C PHE A 479 18.83 -46.79 -0.27
N THR A 480 19.49 -47.19 0.82
CA THR A 480 19.20 -48.43 1.56
C THR A 480 18.75 -48.16 2.99
N GLN A 481 18.89 -46.91 3.46
CA GLN A 481 18.53 -46.47 4.81
C GLN A 481 17.65 -45.22 4.73
N THR A 482 16.51 -45.26 5.39
CA THR A 482 15.48 -44.22 5.36
C THR A 482 15.95 -42.87 5.89
N GLU A 483 16.78 -42.84 6.93
CA GLU A 483 17.30 -41.59 7.47
C GLU A 483 18.33 -40.92 6.54
N LYS A 484 19.16 -41.71 5.84
CA LYS A 484 20.03 -41.18 4.79
C LYS A 484 19.21 -40.60 3.62
N PHE A 485 18.09 -41.24 3.27
CA PHE A 485 17.16 -40.68 2.30
C PHE A 485 16.61 -39.33 2.77
N ALA A 486 16.20 -39.22 4.04
CA ALA A 486 15.70 -37.96 4.59
C ALA A 486 16.74 -36.83 4.52
N GLU A 487 18.00 -37.10 4.84
CA GLU A 487 19.09 -36.13 4.74
C GLU A 487 19.31 -35.64 3.31
N VAL A 488 19.48 -36.56 2.36
CA VAL A 488 19.72 -36.23 0.95
C VAL A 488 18.50 -35.53 0.33
N LEU A 489 17.28 -35.97 0.68
CA LEU A 489 16.04 -35.34 0.23
C LEU A 489 15.98 -33.89 0.71
N ARG A 490 16.31 -33.63 1.99
CA ARG A 490 16.34 -32.28 2.57
C ARG A 490 17.26 -31.36 1.78
N GLU A 491 18.48 -31.80 1.48
CA GLU A 491 19.45 -31.01 0.70
C GLU A 491 18.95 -30.69 -0.71
N ASN A 492 18.32 -31.66 -1.39
CA ASN A 492 17.79 -31.45 -2.74
C ASN A 492 16.59 -30.51 -2.74
N ILE A 493 15.70 -30.59 -1.74
CA ILE A 493 14.56 -29.67 -1.57
C ILE A 493 15.07 -28.26 -1.29
N GLU A 494 16.00 -28.08 -0.35
CA GLU A 494 16.60 -26.78 -0.03
C GLU A 494 17.27 -26.15 -1.27
N LYS A 495 17.97 -26.96 -2.08
CA LYS A 495 18.60 -26.52 -3.32
C LYS A 495 17.57 -26.15 -4.39
N TYR A 496 16.56 -26.98 -4.62
CA TYR A 496 15.52 -26.76 -5.63
C TYR A 496 14.74 -25.46 -5.37
N PHE A 497 14.35 -25.23 -4.12
CA PHE A 497 13.63 -24.02 -3.74
C PHE A 497 14.53 -22.77 -3.58
N LYS A 498 15.86 -22.92 -3.72
CA LYS A 498 16.87 -21.87 -3.55
C LYS A 498 16.84 -21.24 -2.15
N LEU A 499 16.76 -22.09 -1.12
CA LEU A 499 16.68 -21.67 0.29
C LEU A 499 18.06 -21.50 0.94
N LYS A 500 19.10 -22.10 0.34
CA LYS A 500 20.50 -21.88 0.67
C LYS A 500 21.17 -21.01 -0.39
N ALA A 501 21.99 -20.05 0.06
CA ALA A 501 22.78 -19.17 -0.79
C ALA A 501 23.87 -19.96 -1.54
#